data_AF-A0A2H2ZL52-F1
#
_entry.id   AF-A0A2H2ZL52-F1
#
_cell.length_a   1.000
_cell.length_b   1.000
_cell.length_c   1.000
_cell.angle_alpha   90.00
_cell.angle_beta   90.00
_cell.angle_gamma   90.00
#
_symmetry.space_group_name_H-M   'P 1'
#
loop_
_entity.id
_entity.type
_entity.pdbx_description
1 polymer ?
#
loop_
_entity_poly.entity_id
_entity_poly.type
_entity_poly.pdbx_seq_one_letter_code
_entity_poly.pdbx_strand_id
1 'polypeptide(L)'
;MLQVNLGLGTDGPDGGPLEMKHQIVPPFSIVGPSNNPFPGTVCLDKVQIPNPADIGIKAGVNATIQVLMNAQHGAALFSCVDITFVEPGDKRIPEVNGTNCFNSSDIGFADIGTITISKGVFIDDL
;
A
#
# COMPACT_ATOMS: atom_id res chain seq x y z
N MET A 1 2.23 8.73 -6.21
CA MET A 1 2.22 8.34 -4.77
C MET A 1 1.54 6.98 -4.64
N LEU A 2 2.12 6.05 -3.90
CA LEU A 2 1.52 4.79 -3.51
C LEU A 2 1.33 4.78 -1.99
N GLN A 3 0.19 4.27 -1.54
CA GLN A 3 -0.08 3.98 -0.13
C GLN A 3 -0.84 2.67 0.00
N VAL A 4 -0.67 1.99 1.13
CA VAL A 4 -1.32 0.72 1.42
C VAL A 4 -2.14 0.86 2.69
N ASN A 5 -3.43 0.60 2.55
CA ASN A 5 -4.42 0.68 3.60
C ASN A 5 -5.00 -0.69 3.90
N LEU A 6 -5.58 -0.82 5.09
CA LEU A 6 -6.25 -2.01 5.58
C LEU A 6 -7.62 -1.62 6.12
N GLY A 7 -8.64 -2.36 5.68
CA GLY A 7 -9.96 -2.35 6.28
C GLY A 7 -10.27 -3.72 6.90
N LEU A 8 -11.01 -3.73 8.00
CA LEU A 8 -11.35 -4.95 8.74
C LEU A 8 -12.84 -5.28 8.58
N GLY A 9 -13.15 -6.57 8.54
CA GLY A 9 -14.52 -7.08 8.41
C GLY A 9 -15.02 -7.14 6.97
N THR A 10 -16.30 -7.48 6.84
CA THR A 10 -17.00 -7.72 5.57
C THR A 10 -18.37 -7.04 5.53
N ASP A 11 -18.57 -6.01 6.37
CA ASP A 11 -19.86 -5.35 6.60
C ASP A 11 -20.17 -4.24 5.57
N GLY A 12 -19.24 -4.00 4.65
CA GLY A 12 -19.35 -3.01 3.58
C GLY A 12 -19.94 -3.57 2.29
N PRO A 13 -20.02 -2.72 1.24
CA PRO A 13 -20.44 -3.14 -0.10
C PRO A 13 -19.58 -4.29 -0.64
N ASP A 14 -20.20 -5.16 -1.44
CA ASP A 14 -19.56 -6.30 -2.10
C ASP A 14 -18.82 -7.27 -1.15
N GLY A 15 -19.15 -7.24 0.15
CA GLY A 15 -18.53 -8.09 1.16
C GLY A 15 -17.16 -7.60 1.66
N GLY A 16 -16.76 -6.39 1.29
CA GLY A 16 -15.56 -5.72 1.81
C GLY A 16 -15.78 -5.03 3.16
N PRO A 17 -14.76 -4.38 3.72
CA PRO A 17 -14.87 -3.62 4.96
C PRO A 17 -15.63 -2.30 4.73
N LEU A 18 -16.24 -1.77 5.78
CA LEU A 18 -16.93 -0.48 5.74
C LEU A 18 -15.94 0.69 5.52
N GLU A 19 -14.73 0.57 6.06
CA GLU A 19 -13.72 1.64 6.07
C GLU A 19 -12.29 1.09 5.85
N MET A 20 -11.49 1.77 5.03
CA MET A 20 -10.06 1.47 4.78
C MET A 20 -9.14 2.37 5.62
N LYS A 21 -9.38 2.43 6.93
CA LYS A 21 -8.83 3.48 7.80
C LYS A 21 -7.44 3.21 8.36
N HIS A 22 -6.91 2.00 8.22
CA HIS A 22 -5.62 1.63 8.82
C HIS A 22 -4.52 1.70 7.77
N GLN A 23 -3.70 2.75 7.82
CA GLN A 23 -2.55 2.84 6.94
C GLN A 23 -1.43 1.93 7.46
N ILE A 24 -1.07 0.92 6.66
CA ILE A 24 -0.07 -0.11 7.04
C ILE A 24 1.29 0.11 6.38
N VAL A 25 1.35 0.99 5.38
CA VAL A 25 2.60 1.44 4.75
C VAL A 25 2.57 2.97 4.62
N PRO A 26 3.58 3.70 5.12
CA PRO A 26 3.73 5.14 4.88
C PRO A 26 3.71 5.46 3.38
N PRO A 27 3.16 6.61 2.94
CA PRO A 27 3.05 6.91 1.52
C PRO A 27 4.45 7.17 0.95
N PHE A 28 4.72 6.63 -0.23
CA PHE A 28 5.95 6.89 -0.97
C PHE A 28 5.65 7.12 -2.45
N SER A 29 6.57 7.75 -3.17
CA SER A 29 6.43 7.94 -4.61
C SER A 29 7.15 6.83 -5.36
N ILE A 30 6.47 6.27 -6.36
CA ILE A 30 7.11 5.41 -7.35
C ILE A 30 7.60 6.30 -8.49
N VAL A 31 8.86 6.10 -8.88
CA VAL A 31 9.53 6.81 -9.96
C VAL A 31 9.82 5.79 -11.06
N GLY A 32 9.00 5.80 -12.11
CA GLY A 32 9.24 4.97 -13.29
C GLY A 32 10.32 5.57 -14.19
N PRO A 33 10.85 4.79 -15.15
CA PRO A 33 11.82 5.27 -16.13
C PRO A 33 11.19 6.23 -17.14
N SER A 34 9.85 6.26 -17.22
CA SER A 34 9.07 7.18 -18.04
C SER A 34 7.67 7.37 -17.45
N ASN A 35 6.88 8.27 -18.05
CA ASN A 35 5.47 8.50 -17.70
C ASN A 35 4.51 7.50 -18.39
N ASN A 36 5.02 6.61 -19.24
CA ASN A 36 4.23 5.53 -19.81
C ASN A 36 4.08 4.40 -18.79
N PRO A 37 3.07 3.52 -18.94
CA PRO A 37 2.99 2.31 -18.14
C PRO A 37 4.32 1.56 -18.17
N PHE A 38 4.96 1.46 -17.00
CA PHE A 38 6.24 0.78 -16.87
C PHE A 38 5.99 -0.64 -16.35
N PRO A 39 6.46 -1.68 -17.07
CA PRO A 39 6.38 -3.05 -16.60
C PRO A 39 7.37 -3.24 -15.45
N GLY A 40 7.04 -4.09 -14.48
CA GLY A 40 7.94 -4.42 -13.38
C GLY A 40 7.18 -4.83 -12.13
N THR A 41 7.91 -4.97 -11.04
CA THR A 41 7.37 -5.41 -9.75
C THR A 41 7.90 -4.52 -8.64
N VAL A 42 6.98 -4.11 -7.76
CA VAL A 42 7.27 -3.50 -6.48
C VAL A 42 6.68 -4.42 -5.42
N CYS A 43 7.53 -4.95 -4.56
CA CYS A 43 7.13 -5.81 -3.45
C CYS A 43 7.51 -5.19 -2.10
N LEU A 44 6.55 -5.23 -1.18
CA LEU A 44 6.68 -4.79 0.20
C LEU A 44 6.61 -6.04 1.09
N ASP A 45 7.76 -6.66 1.36
CA ASP A 45 7.87 -7.93 2.08
C ASP A 45 7.68 -7.79 3.60
N LYS A 46 7.86 -6.58 4.13
CA LYS A 46 7.81 -6.27 5.56
C LYS A 46 6.79 -5.17 5.86
N VAL A 47 5.52 -5.51 5.64
CA VAL A 47 4.40 -4.67 6.08
C VAL A 47 4.09 -5.03 7.53
N GLN A 48 4.16 -4.05 8.42
CA GLN A 48 3.87 -4.23 9.84
C GLN A 48 2.65 -3.40 10.24
N ILE A 49 1.76 -4.01 11.01
CA ILE A 49 0.60 -3.35 11.59
C ILE A 49 0.95 -3.03 13.04
N PRO A 50 1.05 -1.73 13.41
CA PRO A 50 1.26 -1.36 14.81
C PRO A 50 0.08 -1.84 15.66
N ASN A 51 0.38 -2.47 16.80
CA ASN A 51 -0.58 -2.97 17.79
C ASN A 51 -1.82 -3.66 17.18
N PRO A 52 -1.66 -4.79 16.47
CA PRO A 52 -2.76 -5.43 15.74
C PRO A 52 -3.92 -5.84 16.66
N ALA A 53 -3.62 -6.18 17.92
CA ALA A 53 -4.62 -6.52 18.92
C ALA A 53 -5.56 -5.34 19.25
N ASP A 54 -5.06 -4.10 19.28
CA ASP A 54 -5.83 -2.90 19.64
C ASP A 54 -6.95 -2.62 18.62
N ILE A 55 -6.74 -3.04 17.37
CA ILE A 55 -7.70 -2.90 16.28
C ILE A 55 -8.46 -4.20 15.99
N GLY A 56 -8.33 -5.21 16.86
CA GLY A 56 -9.12 -6.44 16.81
C GLY A 56 -8.64 -7.49 15.81
N ILE A 57 -7.41 -7.36 15.28
CA ILE A 57 -6.81 -8.38 14.41
C ILE A 57 -6.47 -9.62 15.24
N LYS A 58 -6.96 -10.76 14.77
CA LYS A 58 -6.67 -12.12 15.25
C LYS A 58 -6.94 -13.11 14.12
N ALA A 59 -6.46 -14.34 14.26
CA ALA A 59 -6.77 -15.38 13.29
C ALA A 59 -8.28 -15.55 13.06
N GLY A 60 -8.67 -15.78 11.81
CA GLY A 60 -10.06 -15.89 11.37
C GLY A 60 -10.75 -14.55 11.05
N VAL A 61 -10.14 -13.41 11.36
CA VAL A 61 -10.70 -12.10 10.96
C VAL A 61 -10.46 -11.87 9.48
N ASN A 62 -11.53 -11.55 8.75
CA ASN A 62 -11.45 -11.10 7.37
C ASN A 62 -11.08 -9.62 7.31
N ALA A 63 -10.31 -9.27 6.29
CA ALA A 63 -9.87 -7.92 6.04
C ALA A 63 -9.58 -7.73 4.55
N THR A 64 -9.48 -6.48 4.13
CA THR A 64 -9.09 -6.14 2.76
C THR A 64 -7.89 -5.22 2.81
N ILE A 65 -6.86 -5.58 2.04
CA ILE A 65 -5.73 -4.68 1.76
C ILE A 65 -6.09 -3.88 0.52
N GLN A 66 -6.00 -2.56 0.63
CA GLN A 66 -6.18 -1.64 -0.47
C GLN A 66 -4.84 -1.00 -0.84
N VAL A 67 -4.42 -1.19 -2.08
CA VAL A 67 -3.33 -0.42 -2.69
C VAL A 67 -3.96 0.75 -3.43
N LEU A 68 -3.62 1.96 -3.00
CA LEU A 68 -3.95 3.20 -3.70
C LEU A 68 -2.70 3.69 -4.41
N MET A 69 -2.83 4.03 -5.68
CA MET A 69 -1.81 4.77 -6.42
C MET A 69 -2.40 6.03 -7.06
N ASN A 70 -1.79 7.17 -6.81
CA ASN A 70 -2.03 8.41 -7.52
C ASN A 70 -0.99 8.56 -8.63
N ALA A 71 -1.46 8.61 -9.88
CA ALA A 71 -0.65 8.94 -11.04
C ALA A 71 -0.23 10.42 -11.02
N GLN A 72 0.83 10.77 -11.75
CA GLN A 72 1.32 12.15 -11.83
C GLN A 72 0.26 13.14 -12.32
N HIS A 73 -0.62 12.71 -13.22
CA HIS A 73 -1.73 13.52 -13.74
C HIS A 73 -2.96 13.55 -12.81
N GLY A 74 -2.82 13.13 -11.55
CA GLY A 74 -3.85 13.25 -10.51
C GLY A 74 -4.94 12.17 -10.52
N ALA A 75 -4.92 11.21 -11.44
CA ALA A 75 -5.85 10.08 -11.37
C ALA A 75 -5.48 9.14 -10.23
N ALA A 76 -6.50 8.60 -9.57
CA ALA A 76 -6.36 7.61 -8.51
C ALA A 76 -6.75 6.22 -9.03
N LEU A 77 -5.90 5.25 -8.74
CA LEU A 77 -6.10 3.84 -9.04
C LEU A 77 -6.18 3.08 -7.72
N PHE A 78 -7.14 2.18 -7.62
CA PHE A 78 -7.40 1.39 -6.42
C PHE A 78 -7.38 -0.09 -6.80
N SER A 79 -6.65 -0.89 -6.02
CA SER A 79 -6.65 -2.35 -6.13
C SER A 79 -6.86 -2.94 -4.75
N CYS A 80 -7.83 -3.83 -4.63
CA CYS A 80 -8.19 -4.48 -3.37
C CYS A 80 -7.86 -5.97 -3.42
N VAL A 81 -7.41 -6.52 -2.30
CA VAL A 81 -7.28 -7.96 -2.11
C VAL A 81 -7.84 -8.33 -0.74
N ASP A 82 -8.75 -9.29 -0.74
CA ASP A 82 -9.35 -9.80 0.49
C ASP A 82 -8.47 -10.89 1.08
N ILE A 83 -8.28 -10.80 2.40
CA ILE A 83 -7.45 -11.70 3.18
C ILE A 83 -8.22 -12.18 4.41
N THR A 84 -7.79 -13.32 4.93
CA THR A 84 -8.16 -13.76 6.27
C THR A 84 -6.88 -13.87 7.08
N PHE A 85 -6.84 -13.22 8.24
CA PHE A 85 -5.72 -13.39 9.16
C PHE A 85 -5.64 -14.83 9.66
N VAL A 86 -4.43 -15.34 9.81
CA VAL A 86 -4.16 -16.70 10.30
C VAL A 86 -3.05 -16.68 11.33
N GLU A 87 -2.87 -17.78 12.05
CA GLU A 87 -1.78 -17.89 13.02
C GLU A 87 -0.40 -17.88 12.34
N PRO A 88 0.64 -17.34 12.99
CA PRO A 88 2.00 -17.40 12.46
C PRO A 88 2.41 -18.85 12.16
N GLY A 89 2.93 -19.08 10.95
CA GLY A 89 3.34 -20.41 10.50
C GLY A 89 2.22 -21.29 9.94
N ASP A 90 1.03 -20.75 9.69
CA ASP A 90 -0.03 -21.45 8.97
C ASP A 90 0.47 -21.92 7.59
N LYS A 91 0.24 -23.21 7.28
CA LYS A 91 0.72 -23.87 6.06
C LYS A 91 0.16 -23.27 4.77
N ARG A 92 -0.91 -22.48 4.86
CA ARG A 92 -1.51 -21.76 3.71
C ARG A 92 -0.68 -20.55 3.28
N ILE A 93 0.19 -20.03 4.15
CA ILE A 93 1.06 -18.90 3.81
C ILE A 93 2.29 -19.45 3.07
N PRO A 94 2.47 -19.12 1.78
CA PRO A 94 3.68 -19.50 1.05
C PRO A 94 4.89 -18.71 1.57
N GLU A 95 6.07 -19.33 1.51
CA GLU A 95 7.31 -18.64 1.85
C GLU A 95 7.58 -17.49 0.86
N VAL A 96 7.90 -16.32 1.38
CA VAL A 96 8.31 -15.16 0.58
C VAL A 96 9.75 -15.34 0.14
N ASN A 97 10.00 -15.31 -1.16
CA ASN A 97 11.33 -15.46 -1.74
C ASN A 97 11.47 -14.64 -3.03
N GLY A 98 12.67 -14.62 -3.61
CA GLY A 98 12.98 -13.81 -4.81
C GLY A 98 12.20 -14.18 -6.08
N THR A 99 11.39 -15.24 -6.08
CA THR A 99 10.53 -15.61 -7.22
C THR A 99 9.12 -15.04 -7.12
N ASN A 100 8.64 -14.72 -5.91
CA ASN A 100 7.28 -14.20 -5.69
C ASN A 100 7.25 -12.77 -5.15
N CYS A 101 8.35 -12.28 -4.60
CA CYS A 101 8.47 -10.94 -4.06
C CYS A 101 9.86 -10.38 -4.40
N PHE A 102 9.91 -9.53 -5.42
CA PHE A 102 11.14 -8.87 -5.87
C PHE A 102 10.83 -7.47 -6.37
N ASN A 103 11.84 -6.59 -6.33
CA ASN A 103 11.77 -5.26 -6.91
C ASN A 103 12.54 -5.24 -8.23
N SER A 104 11.90 -4.77 -9.30
CA SER A 104 12.58 -4.56 -10.59
C SER A 104 13.55 -3.38 -10.49
N SER A 105 14.64 -3.43 -11.28
CA SER A 105 15.74 -2.45 -11.18
C SER A 105 15.47 -1.12 -11.88
N ASP A 106 14.44 -1.07 -12.71
CA ASP A 106 14.02 0.10 -13.49
C ASP A 106 13.01 0.99 -12.75
N ILE A 107 12.55 0.56 -11.57
CA ILE A 107 11.60 1.30 -10.74
C ILE A 107 12.33 1.89 -9.52
N GLY A 108 12.30 3.21 -9.42
CA GLY A 108 12.79 3.95 -8.26
C GLY A 108 11.70 4.26 -7.23
N PHE A 109 12.13 4.65 -6.03
CA PHE A 109 11.26 5.06 -4.94
C PHE A 109 11.78 6.37 -4.32
N ALA A 110 10.86 7.24 -3.91
CA ALA A 110 11.20 8.49 -3.26
C ALA A 110 10.29 8.74 -2.06
N ASP A 111 10.87 9.25 -0.98
CA ASP A 111 10.12 9.72 0.18
C ASP A 111 9.27 10.94 -0.19
N ILE A 112 8.11 11.05 0.45
CA ILE A 112 7.23 12.21 0.31
C ILE A 112 7.43 13.09 1.54
N GLY A 113 7.83 14.33 1.31
CA GLY A 113 8.08 15.31 2.36
C GLY A 113 7.25 16.58 2.16
N THR A 114 7.10 17.33 3.25
CA THR A 114 6.52 18.67 3.22
C THR A 114 7.64 19.69 3.23
N ILE A 115 7.56 20.68 2.35
CA ILE A 115 8.46 21.84 2.38
C ILE A 115 7.73 23.05 2.95
N THR A 116 8.40 23.82 3.81
CA THR A 116 7.88 25.10 4.32
C THR A 116 8.41 26.23 3.45
N ILE A 117 7.51 26.89 2.73
CA ILE A 117 7.84 28.03 1.89
C ILE A 117 7.79 29.30 2.76
N SER A 118 8.94 29.92 3.02
CA SER A 118 9.07 31.10 3.89
C SER A 118 8.88 32.45 3.16
N LYS A 119 8.87 32.43 1.83
CA LYS A 119 8.63 33.59 0.95
C LYS A 119 7.81 33.11 -0.22
N GLY A 120 6.78 33.86 -0.65
CA GLY A 120 5.89 33.44 -1.73
C GLY A 120 6.66 32.95 -2.96
N VAL A 121 6.40 31.70 -3.34
CA VAL A 121 6.92 31.00 -4.53
C VAL A 121 5.70 30.54 -5.31
N PHE A 122 5.72 30.66 -6.64
CA PHE A 122 4.66 30.09 -7.47
C PHE A 122 4.84 28.56 -7.46
N ILE A 123 3.75 27.79 -7.34
CA ILE A 123 3.82 26.31 -7.25
C ILE A 123 4.54 25.70 -8.47
N ASP A 124 4.51 26.39 -9.62
CA ASP A 124 5.18 25.99 -10.85
C ASP A 124 6.72 26.12 -10.80
N ASP A 125 7.26 26.81 -9.79
CA ASP A 125 8.71 26.99 -9.57
C ASP A 125 9.32 25.91 -8.65
N LEU A 126 8.52 24.93 -8.20
CA LEU A 126 8.91 23.84 -7.30
C LEU A 126 9.18 22.52 -8.03
#